data_AF-A0A965FRN5-F1
#
_entry.id   AF-A0A965FRN5-F1
#
_cell.length_a   1.000
_cell.length_b   1.000
_cell.length_c   1.000
_cell.angle_alpha   90.00
_cell.angle_beta   90.00
_cell.angle_gamma   90.00
#
_symmetry.space_group_name_H-M   'P 1'
#
loop_
_entity.id
_entity.type
_entity.pdbx_description
1 polymer ?
#
loop_
_entity_poly.entity_id
_entity_poly.type
_entity_poly.pdbx_seq_one_letter_code
_entity_poly.pdbx_strand_id
1 'polypeptide(L)'
;MPTPTSFRPSRCSTSSTTPRKKASAPRMCPSMTTCRAAMPSSLHFPELLLRSYELLSKNQILREHYQRRFTHILVDEFQDTNRLQYRWLKLLAGSAEAAAQGREPNVVLAVGDDDQCLVEGTKISMADGTRRAIERIRVGDQVLSCHGSGGLRAARVDKVFRKAGRHDILRIRLASGRVIESTPEHTHFAGFVAGHSPQRHFVYLMHKRGIGYRIGTTQVYTQGQRRPMLGFMQRCLQEHADALWILGSHGSENAARAEEEILSLTYGLPKLPFVPRKGKGVNGLVHDAGFLKQVFAALDTGAAAARLLHERGLDLQQPHHQPRSRDANRRNIVVTLCADQRGSSPMHRVAVMGNDAEGRQHLEALGHRVRAAKKNSDSWRVETVRRDFSEAMRLAEQLRKALAGQLVLKARLSAHTLPFIQAAAVRPGMMMVDEHGKPDVVTAVEQKPGTRVAVYDLNIASTHNFVANGIITHNSIYAFRGANVGNMADFERDFKVQNVIRLEQNYRSFGNILNTANALISNYLFADGRVESIAARSIKERVDRGEDITKAF
;
A
#
# COMPACT_ATOMS: atom_id res chain seq x y z
N MET A 1 22.86 -40.73 73.81
CA MET A 1 21.85 -41.61 74.43
C MET A 1 20.53 -41.43 73.69
N PRO A 2 19.82 -42.53 73.42
CA PRO A 2 18.92 -42.73 72.28
C PRO A 2 17.45 -42.53 72.72
N THR A 3 16.46 -42.42 71.84
CA THR A 3 15.73 -43.56 71.23
C THR A 3 14.76 -43.09 70.13
N PRO A 4 14.29 -44.00 69.25
CA PRO A 4 14.38 -43.79 67.80
C PRO A 4 13.10 -44.19 67.01
N THR A 5 13.31 -44.46 65.72
CA THR A 5 12.58 -45.39 64.82
C THR A 5 11.24 -44.92 64.23
N SER A 6 10.94 -45.14 62.94
CA SER A 6 11.29 -46.26 62.05
C SER A 6 11.34 -45.81 60.56
N PHE A 7 12.46 -46.05 59.85
CA PHE A 7 12.66 -47.06 58.77
C PHE A 7 11.86 -46.81 57.46
N ARG A 8 12.47 -46.29 56.36
CA ARG A 8 13.38 -46.89 55.32
C ARG A 8 12.66 -47.91 54.38
N PRO A 9 13.18 -48.23 53.16
CA PRO A 9 14.34 -47.69 52.39
C PRO A 9 14.00 -47.35 50.90
N SER A 10 14.66 -46.40 50.20
CA SER A 10 16.01 -46.41 49.54
C SER A 10 16.08 -47.19 48.21
N ARG A 11 16.90 -46.88 47.18
CA ARG A 11 17.81 -45.79 46.78
C ARG A 11 18.46 -46.23 45.45
N CYS A 12 18.98 -45.26 44.68
CA CYS A 12 20.28 -45.21 43.95
C CYS A 12 20.11 -44.41 42.64
N SER A 13 20.63 -43.18 42.49
CA SER A 13 22.05 -42.72 42.44
C SER A 13 22.73 -43.16 41.12
N THR A 14 23.59 -42.41 40.42
CA THR A 14 24.22 -41.09 40.60
C THR A 14 24.96 -40.73 39.31
N SER A 15 25.11 -39.42 39.07
CA SER A 15 26.20 -38.68 38.37
C SER A 15 27.42 -39.40 37.78
N SER A 16 27.91 -38.91 36.63
CA SER A 16 29.35 -38.65 36.43
C SER A 16 29.64 -37.65 35.30
N THR A 17 30.79 -36.99 35.42
CA THR A 17 31.20 -35.67 34.89
C THR A 17 32.23 -35.79 33.74
N THR A 18 32.03 -35.06 32.61
CA THR A 18 33.05 -34.41 31.71
C THR A 18 34.13 -35.25 30.96
N PRO A 19 34.93 -34.69 30.02
CA PRO A 19 34.63 -33.97 28.77
C PRO A 19 35.48 -34.48 27.55
N ARG A 20 35.08 -34.24 26.28
CA ARG A 20 35.97 -33.82 25.14
C ARG A 20 35.41 -34.13 23.74
N LYS A 21 35.79 -33.20 22.84
CA LYS A 21 36.10 -33.33 21.38
C LYS A 21 34.96 -33.22 20.35
N LYS A 22 34.99 -32.06 19.69
CA LYS A 22 34.94 -31.80 18.24
C LYS A 22 34.32 -32.86 17.31
N ALA A 23 33.37 -32.37 16.51
CA ALA A 23 33.28 -32.44 15.06
C ALA A 23 32.11 -33.24 14.46
N SER A 24 31.60 -32.64 13.39
CA SER A 24 30.86 -33.19 12.26
C SER A 24 29.33 -33.29 12.36
N ALA A 25 28.72 -32.76 11.31
CA ALA A 25 27.29 -32.60 11.06
C ALA A 25 26.52 -33.93 11.02
N PRO A 26 25.21 -33.94 11.35
CA PRO A 26 24.37 -35.07 10.99
C PRO A 26 23.87 -34.90 9.56
N ARG A 27 24.37 -35.79 8.71
CA ARG A 27 23.81 -36.18 7.42
C ARG A 27 22.32 -36.50 7.55
N MET A 28 21.55 -36.05 6.56
CA MET A 28 20.24 -36.59 6.23
C MET A 28 20.31 -38.12 6.07
N CYS A 29 19.36 -38.82 6.67
CA CYS A 29 18.83 -40.04 6.06
C CYS A 29 17.31 -40.16 6.30
N PRO A 30 16.60 -40.78 5.35
CA PRO A 30 15.17 -40.61 5.15
C PRO A 30 14.39 -41.84 5.63
N SER A 31 13.20 -41.63 6.19
CA SER A 31 12.07 -42.55 5.94
C SER A 31 10.79 -41.93 6.48
N MET A 32 9.82 -41.82 5.56
CA MET A 32 8.41 -41.68 5.88
C MET A 32 7.99 -42.90 6.69
N THR A 33 7.44 -42.71 7.90
CA THR A 33 6.36 -43.52 8.48
C THR A 33 5.81 -42.78 9.72
N THR A 34 4.61 -42.19 9.54
CA THR A 34 3.60 -41.88 10.56
C THR A 34 4.05 -41.28 11.90
N CYS A 35 4.06 -39.95 11.98
CA CYS A 35 3.58 -39.25 13.17
C CYS A 35 2.14 -38.82 12.92
N ARG A 36 1.22 -39.63 13.46
CA ARG A 36 -0.21 -39.33 13.63
C ARG A 36 -0.33 -38.26 14.73
N ALA A 37 0.15 -37.05 14.43
CA ALA A 37 -0.03 -35.89 15.29
C ALA A 37 -1.40 -35.29 14.98
N ALA A 38 -2.21 -35.12 16.02
CA ALA A 38 -3.55 -34.57 15.98
C ALA A 38 -3.65 -33.40 15.00
N MET A 39 -4.50 -33.54 13.97
CA MET A 39 -4.86 -32.45 13.08
C MET A 39 -5.48 -31.35 13.95
N PRO A 40 -4.89 -30.14 14.08
CA PRO A 40 -5.68 -29.03 14.59
C PRO A 40 -6.87 -28.86 13.64
N SER A 41 -8.08 -28.85 14.16
CA SER A 41 -9.35 -28.68 13.44
C SER A 41 -9.50 -27.30 12.78
N SER A 42 -8.41 -26.55 12.66
CA SER A 42 -8.32 -25.22 12.08
C SER A 42 -7.26 -25.22 10.98
N LEU A 43 -7.68 -25.25 9.72
CA LEU A 43 -6.78 -24.94 8.61
C LEU A 43 -6.43 -23.45 8.64
N HIS A 44 -5.15 -23.13 8.59
CA HIS A 44 -4.69 -21.74 8.44
C HIS A 44 -4.73 -21.34 6.95
N PHE A 45 -4.91 -20.06 6.66
CA PHE A 45 -5.09 -19.58 5.28
C PHE A 45 -3.98 -20.02 4.29
N PRO A 46 -2.68 -19.99 4.63
CA PRO A 46 -1.63 -20.50 3.74
C PRO A 46 -1.71 -22.03 3.51
N GLU A 47 -2.14 -22.78 4.53
CA GLU A 47 -2.32 -24.22 4.47
C GLU A 47 -3.47 -24.59 3.52
N LEU A 48 -4.54 -23.79 3.49
CA LEU A 48 -5.67 -24.02 2.59
C LEU A 48 -5.24 -23.94 1.12
N LEU A 49 -4.44 -22.92 0.77
CA LEU A 49 -3.90 -22.76 -0.57
C LEU A 49 -2.95 -23.90 -0.93
N LEU A 50 -2.10 -24.32 0.00
CA LEU A 50 -1.16 -25.41 -0.21
C LEU A 50 -1.89 -26.75 -0.43
N ARG A 51 -2.86 -27.08 0.43
CA ARG A 51 -3.64 -28.31 0.31
C ARG A 51 -4.50 -28.35 -0.95
N SER A 52 -5.08 -27.21 -1.33
CA SER A 52 -5.81 -27.08 -2.59
C SER A 52 -4.91 -27.33 -3.80
N TYR A 53 -3.70 -26.76 -3.78
CA TYR A 53 -2.70 -27.01 -4.82
C TYR A 53 -2.27 -28.48 -4.87
N GLU A 54 -1.96 -29.10 -3.73
CA GLU A 54 -1.56 -30.51 -3.67
C GLU A 54 -2.67 -31.44 -4.14
N LEU A 55 -3.92 -31.17 -3.77
CA LEU A 55 -5.08 -31.96 -4.18
C LEU A 55 -5.24 -31.95 -5.70
N LEU A 56 -5.26 -30.76 -6.32
CA LEU A 56 -5.39 -30.66 -7.78
C LEU A 56 -4.15 -31.18 -8.52
N SER A 57 -2.95 -31.01 -7.95
CA SER A 57 -1.73 -31.54 -8.56
C SER A 57 -1.71 -33.07 -8.57
N LYS A 58 -2.24 -33.72 -7.53
CA LYS A 58 -2.20 -35.18 -7.35
C LYS A 58 -3.45 -35.90 -7.88
N ASN A 59 -4.60 -35.22 -7.96
CA ASN A 59 -5.85 -35.79 -8.42
C ASN A 59 -6.22 -35.24 -9.81
N GLN A 60 -5.87 -36.01 -10.85
CA GLN A 60 -6.13 -35.64 -12.24
C GLN A 60 -7.63 -35.47 -12.52
N ILE A 61 -8.49 -36.35 -12.00
CA ILE A 61 -9.94 -36.30 -12.25
C ILE A 61 -10.52 -34.96 -11.74
N LEU A 62 -10.17 -34.57 -10.51
CA LEU A 62 -10.61 -33.29 -9.95
C LEU A 62 -10.00 -32.10 -10.70
N ARG A 63 -8.73 -32.18 -11.09
CA ARG A 63 -8.09 -31.12 -11.88
C ARG A 63 -8.79 -30.92 -13.21
N GLU A 64 -9.06 -31.99 -13.95
CA GLU A 64 -9.77 -31.95 -15.23
C GLU A 64 -11.19 -31.43 -15.07
N HIS A 65 -11.89 -31.83 -14.00
CA HIS A 65 -13.22 -31.31 -13.70
C HIS A 65 -13.21 -29.77 -13.61
N TYR A 66 -12.29 -29.19 -12.82
CA TYR A 66 -12.19 -27.74 -12.70
C TYR A 66 -11.64 -27.05 -13.95
N GLN A 67 -10.71 -27.68 -14.68
CA GLN A 67 -10.23 -27.17 -15.97
C GLN A 67 -11.32 -27.14 -17.04
N ARG A 68 -12.27 -28.07 -17.03
CA ARG A 68 -13.44 -28.07 -17.94
C ARG A 68 -14.46 -27.03 -17.51
N ARG A 69 -14.61 -26.80 -16.20
CA ARG A 69 -15.54 -25.81 -15.65
C ARG A 69 -15.08 -24.37 -15.84
N PHE A 70 -13.81 -24.08 -15.59
CA PHE A 70 -13.26 -22.73 -15.64
C PHE A 70 -12.49 -22.50 -16.94
N THR A 71 -13.25 -22.27 -18.02
CA THR A 71 -12.69 -22.00 -19.35
C THR A 71 -12.08 -20.61 -19.47
N HIS A 72 -12.54 -19.65 -18.65
CA HIS A 72 -12.06 -18.28 -18.58
C HIS A 72 -11.73 -17.93 -17.13
N ILE A 73 -10.48 -17.54 -16.86
CA ILE A 73 -9.97 -17.22 -15.54
C ILE A 73 -9.52 -15.77 -15.53
N LEU A 74 -10.17 -14.95 -14.72
CA LEU A 74 -9.81 -13.54 -14.54
C LEU A 74 -9.10 -13.40 -13.19
N VAL A 75 -7.90 -12.82 -13.21
CA VAL A 75 -7.08 -12.62 -12.02
C VAL A 75 -6.78 -11.14 -11.90
N ASP A 76 -7.30 -10.53 -10.84
CA ASP A 76 -7.03 -9.15 -10.49
C ASP A 76 -5.80 -9.04 -9.58
N GLU A 77 -5.21 -7.85 -9.50
CA GLU A 77 -4.02 -7.55 -8.68
C GLU A 77 -2.88 -8.57 -8.87
N PHE A 78 -2.61 -8.93 -10.13
CA PHE A 78 -1.73 -10.03 -10.48
C PHE A 78 -0.28 -9.82 -10.00
N GLN A 79 0.15 -8.57 -9.91
CA GLN A 79 1.43 -8.18 -9.32
C GLN A 79 1.58 -8.76 -7.92
N ASP A 80 0.47 -9.00 -7.19
CA ASP A 80 0.48 -9.51 -5.83
C ASP A 80 0.51 -11.03 -5.66
N THR A 81 0.49 -11.77 -6.76
CA THR A 81 0.46 -13.24 -6.74
C THR A 81 1.73 -13.82 -6.12
N ASN A 82 1.62 -14.80 -5.23
CA ASN A 82 2.81 -15.52 -4.74
C ASN A 82 3.12 -16.76 -5.59
N ARG A 83 4.29 -17.39 -5.39
CA ARG A 83 4.72 -18.55 -6.20
C ARG A 83 3.74 -19.74 -6.16
N LEU A 84 3.08 -19.97 -5.03
CA LEU A 84 2.12 -21.06 -4.88
C LEU A 84 0.82 -20.76 -5.63
N GLN A 85 0.30 -19.53 -5.49
CA GLN A 85 -0.88 -19.07 -6.23
C GLN A 85 -0.63 -19.10 -7.75
N TYR A 86 0.55 -18.67 -8.20
CA TYR A 86 0.92 -18.73 -9.61
C TYR A 86 1.00 -20.16 -10.15
N ARG A 87 1.58 -21.10 -9.38
CA ARG A 87 1.58 -22.53 -9.74
C ARG A 87 0.18 -23.13 -9.80
N TRP A 88 -0.68 -22.73 -8.86
CA TRP A 88 -2.07 -23.17 -8.81
C TRP A 88 -2.87 -22.65 -10.00
N LEU A 89 -2.67 -21.39 -10.40
CA LEU A 89 -3.24 -20.82 -11.61
C LEU A 89 -2.80 -21.58 -12.86
N LYS A 90 -1.51 -21.92 -12.99
CA LYS A 90 -1.01 -22.72 -14.13
C LYS A 90 -1.64 -24.11 -14.20
N LEU A 91 -1.91 -24.75 -13.06
CA LEU A 91 -2.65 -26.01 -13.03
C LEU A 91 -4.09 -25.83 -13.54
N LEU A 92 -4.79 -24.76 -13.16
CA LEU A 92 -6.16 -24.51 -13.61
C LEU A 92 -6.25 -24.05 -15.07
N ALA A 93 -5.22 -23.38 -15.57
CA ALA A 93 -5.13 -22.99 -16.96
C ALA A 93 -4.94 -24.18 -17.92
N GLY A 94 -4.32 -25.26 -17.42
CA GLY A 94 -4.13 -26.51 -18.17
C GLY A 94 -3.12 -26.42 -19.32
N SER A 95 -2.28 -25.39 -19.38
CA SER A 95 -1.40 -25.11 -20.53
C SER A 95 -0.46 -26.25 -20.90
N ALA A 96 0.06 -27.00 -19.93
CA ALA A 96 0.96 -28.13 -20.18
C ALA A 96 0.22 -29.37 -20.71
N GLU A 97 -1.00 -29.63 -20.24
CA GLU A 97 -1.81 -30.80 -20.63
C GLU A 97 -2.51 -30.57 -21.97
N ALA A 98 -2.99 -29.34 -22.18
CA ALA A 98 -3.51 -28.86 -23.45
C ALA A 98 -2.48 -29.06 -24.57
N ALA A 99 -1.22 -28.67 -24.34
CA ALA A 99 -0.12 -28.89 -25.28
C ALA A 99 0.18 -30.38 -25.53
N ALA A 100 0.08 -31.24 -24.53
CA ALA A 100 0.31 -32.69 -24.67
C ALA A 100 -0.84 -33.43 -25.39
N GLN A 101 -2.06 -32.87 -25.37
CA GLN A 101 -3.27 -33.50 -25.90
C GLN A 101 -3.82 -32.80 -27.16
N GLY A 102 -3.10 -31.82 -27.73
CA GLY A 102 -3.53 -31.07 -28.92
C GLY A 102 -4.80 -30.23 -28.69
N ARG A 103 -5.06 -29.83 -27.44
CA ARG A 103 -6.19 -29.01 -27.01
C ARG A 103 -5.74 -27.56 -26.81
N GLU A 104 -6.66 -26.61 -26.96
CA GLU A 104 -6.43 -25.22 -26.53
C GLU A 104 -6.50 -25.09 -24.99
N PRO A 105 -5.57 -24.33 -24.37
CA PRO A 105 -5.59 -24.07 -22.94
C PRO A 105 -6.75 -23.14 -22.55
N ASN A 106 -7.06 -23.10 -21.25
CA ASN A 106 -8.06 -22.16 -20.76
C ASN A 106 -7.56 -20.72 -20.88
N VAL A 107 -8.48 -19.78 -21.13
CA VAL A 107 -8.17 -18.36 -21.29
C VAL A 107 -7.88 -17.76 -19.92
N VAL A 108 -6.73 -17.12 -19.76
CA VAL A 108 -6.38 -16.40 -18.54
C VAL A 108 -6.21 -14.92 -18.86
N LEU A 109 -6.92 -14.07 -18.14
CA LEU A 109 -6.79 -12.63 -18.16
C LEU A 109 -6.25 -12.18 -16.81
N ALA A 110 -5.14 -11.45 -16.81
CA ALA A 110 -4.53 -10.90 -15.62
C ALA A 110 -4.53 -9.37 -15.68
N VAL A 111 -4.91 -8.72 -14.58
CA VAL A 111 -4.84 -7.26 -14.41
C VAL A 111 -3.83 -6.98 -13.31
N GLY A 112 -2.98 -5.97 -13.49
CA GLY A 112 -2.05 -5.53 -12.46
C GLY A 112 -1.36 -4.22 -12.79
N ASP A 113 -0.78 -3.59 -11.77
CA ASP A 113 -0.13 -2.28 -11.91
C ASP A 113 1.26 -2.38 -12.54
N ASP A 114 1.61 -1.34 -13.32
CA ASP A 114 2.88 -1.20 -14.00
C ASP A 114 4.04 -0.82 -13.04
N ASP A 115 5.26 -1.06 -13.50
CA ASP A 115 6.46 -0.99 -12.68
C ASP A 115 6.86 0.46 -12.29
N GLN A 116 6.89 0.76 -10.99
CA GLN A 116 7.66 1.84 -10.37
C GLN A 116 9.16 1.68 -10.64
N CYS A 117 9.66 2.41 -11.64
CA CYS A 117 11.06 2.33 -12.08
C CYS A 117 11.71 3.70 -12.37
N LEU A 118 13.04 3.73 -12.27
CA LEU A 118 13.93 4.81 -12.71
C LEU A 118 14.49 4.54 -14.12
N VAL A 119 14.86 5.60 -14.84
CA VAL A 119 15.35 5.48 -16.23
C VAL A 119 16.81 5.01 -16.30
N GLU A 120 17.17 4.28 -17.35
CA GLU A 120 18.54 3.95 -17.74
C GLU A 120 19.50 5.14 -17.63
N GLY A 121 20.75 4.89 -17.22
CA GLY A 121 21.76 5.94 -17.06
C GLY A 121 21.69 6.70 -15.74
N THR A 122 20.62 6.51 -14.93
CA THR A 122 20.52 7.02 -13.56
C THR A 122 21.74 6.59 -12.74
N LYS A 123 22.42 7.56 -12.10
CA LYS A 123 23.64 7.33 -11.32
C LYS A 123 23.29 6.98 -9.87
N ILE A 124 23.59 5.75 -9.48
CA ILE A 124 23.43 5.25 -8.12
C ILE A 124 24.70 5.53 -7.33
N SER A 125 24.58 6.16 -6.16
CA SER A 125 25.71 6.37 -5.26
C SER A 125 26.05 5.08 -4.52
N MET A 126 27.27 4.59 -4.72
CA MET A 126 27.77 3.34 -4.15
C MET A 126 28.37 3.58 -2.76
N ALA A 127 28.42 2.54 -1.93
CA ALA A 127 28.97 2.62 -0.57
C ALA A 127 30.48 2.95 -0.53
N ASP A 128 31.21 2.65 -1.62
CA ASP A 128 32.63 2.97 -1.79
C ASP A 128 32.90 4.42 -2.24
N GLY A 129 31.85 5.25 -2.33
CA GLY A 129 31.92 6.64 -2.78
C GLY A 129 31.87 6.82 -4.30
N THR A 130 31.91 5.73 -5.09
CA THR A 130 31.76 5.82 -6.54
C THR A 130 30.30 6.03 -6.95
N ARG A 131 30.09 6.41 -8.21
CA ARG A 131 28.75 6.43 -8.82
C ARG A 131 28.70 5.46 -9.97
N ARG A 132 27.69 4.60 -9.96
CA ARG A 132 27.49 3.58 -11.00
C ARG A 132 26.15 3.79 -11.67
N ALA A 133 26.10 3.62 -12.99
CA ALA A 133 24.83 3.67 -13.70
C ALA A 133 23.93 2.50 -13.28
N ILE A 134 22.61 2.72 -13.17
CA ILE A 134 21.64 1.77 -12.63
C ILE A 134 21.65 0.43 -13.37
N GLU A 135 21.87 0.45 -14.68
CA GLU A 135 21.96 -0.74 -15.53
C GLU A 135 23.18 -1.64 -15.22
N ARG A 136 24.16 -1.11 -14.48
CA ARG A 136 25.36 -1.84 -14.05
C ARG A 136 25.28 -2.30 -12.59
N ILE A 137 24.20 -1.99 -11.88
CA ILE A 137 23.97 -2.49 -10.51
C ILE A 137 23.61 -3.96 -10.56
N ARG A 138 24.12 -4.74 -9.62
CA ARG A 138 23.89 -6.19 -9.49
C ARG A 138 23.45 -6.54 -8.08
N VAL A 139 22.76 -7.67 -7.95
CA VAL A 139 22.41 -8.22 -6.63
C VAL A 139 23.69 -8.48 -5.84
N GLY A 140 23.71 -8.05 -4.58
CA GLY A 140 24.87 -8.12 -3.70
C GLY A 140 25.70 -6.85 -3.63
N ASP A 141 25.57 -5.93 -4.60
CA ASP A 141 26.23 -4.63 -4.56
C ASP A 141 25.86 -3.84 -3.28
N GLN A 142 26.79 -3.02 -2.81
CA GLN A 142 26.59 -2.12 -1.66
C GLN A 142 26.35 -0.70 -2.15
N VAL A 143 25.15 -0.18 -1.94
CA VAL A 143 24.76 1.19 -2.31
C VAL A 143 24.59 2.07 -1.08
N LEU A 144 24.66 3.39 -1.25
CA LEU A 144 24.31 4.31 -0.18
C LEU A 144 22.81 4.40 0.02
N SER A 145 22.39 4.25 1.27
CA SER A 145 21.00 4.25 1.68
C SER A 145 20.81 4.95 3.03
N CYS A 146 19.66 5.61 3.19
CA CYS A 146 19.31 6.34 4.39
C CYS A 146 18.72 5.40 5.44
N HIS A 147 19.42 5.30 6.56
CA HIS A 147 19.03 4.53 7.74
C HIS A 147 18.17 5.34 8.70
N GLY A 148 17.88 6.60 8.37
CA GLY A 148 17.05 7.49 9.18
C GLY A 148 17.78 8.78 9.55
N SER A 149 17.02 9.87 9.63
CA SER A 149 17.48 11.19 10.11
C SER A 149 18.77 11.72 9.44
N GLY A 150 18.97 11.43 8.14
CA GLY A 150 20.12 11.87 7.36
C GLY A 150 21.33 10.93 7.41
N GLY A 151 21.28 9.86 8.23
CA GLY A 151 22.37 8.89 8.33
C GLY A 151 22.44 7.96 7.13
N LEU A 152 23.33 8.24 6.18
CA LEU A 152 23.61 7.36 5.05
C LEU A 152 24.65 6.30 5.41
N ARG A 153 24.40 5.05 5.02
CA ARG A 153 25.34 3.93 5.17
C ARG A 153 25.19 2.96 4.01
N ALA A 154 26.11 2.02 3.91
CA ALA A 154 26.03 0.90 2.98
C ALA A 154 24.76 0.07 3.24
N ALA A 155 24.05 -0.28 2.18
CA ALA A 155 22.97 -1.25 2.18
C ALA A 155 23.08 -2.16 0.96
N ARG A 156 22.73 -3.44 1.13
CA ARG A 156 22.83 -4.46 0.09
C ARG A 156 21.67 -4.36 -0.89
N VAL A 157 21.97 -4.49 -2.18
CA VAL A 157 20.96 -4.71 -3.23
C VAL A 157 20.52 -6.17 -3.19
N ASP A 158 19.24 -6.40 -2.89
CA ASP A 158 18.63 -7.73 -2.82
C ASP A 158 18.07 -8.21 -4.16
N LYS A 159 17.51 -7.28 -4.95
CA LYS A 159 16.95 -7.57 -6.28
C LYS A 159 17.21 -6.41 -7.23
N VAL A 160 17.32 -6.72 -8.51
CA VAL A 160 17.41 -5.76 -9.61
C VAL A 160 16.39 -6.16 -10.65
N PHE A 161 15.54 -5.22 -11.06
CA PHE A 161 14.54 -5.39 -12.09
C PHE A 161 14.89 -4.52 -13.29
N ARG A 162 14.54 -4.99 -14.48
CA ARG A 162 14.76 -4.29 -15.75
C ARG A 162 13.59 -4.56 -16.68
N LYS A 163 13.03 -3.50 -17.25
CA LYS A 163 12.03 -3.56 -18.31
C LYS A 163 12.45 -2.61 -19.42
N ALA A 164 12.44 -3.09 -20.66
CA ALA A 164 12.72 -2.25 -21.83
C ALA A 164 11.43 -2.09 -22.62
N GLY A 165 11.11 -0.87 -23.03
CA GLY A 165 9.88 -0.62 -23.74
C GLY A 165 9.61 0.86 -23.96
N ARG A 166 8.36 1.17 -24.29
CA ARG A 166 7.83 2.54 -24.27
C ARG A 166 7.19 2.79 -22.91
N HIS A 167 7.66 3.83 -22.25
CA HIS A 167 7.22 4.27 -20.94
C HIS A 167 6.93 5.77 -20.96
N ASP A 168 5.92 6.19 -20.23
CA ASP A 168 5.78 7.59 -19.87
C ASP A 168 6.80 7.90 -18.78
N ILE A 169 7.55 8.99 -18.97
CA ILE A 169 8.62 9.37 -18.05
C ILE A 169 8.33 10.76 -17.52
N LEU A 170 8.49 10.93 -16.21
CA LEU A 170 8.51 12.22 -15.54
C LEU A 170 9.94 12.61 -15.20
N ARG A 171 10.31 13.82 -15.59
CA ARG A 171 11.56 14.46 -15.20
C ARG A 171 11.28 15.45 -14.09
N ILE A 172 11.88 15.22 -12.92
CA ILE A 172 11.80 16.11 -11.76
C ILE A 172 13.14 16.85 -11.64
N ARG A 173 13.10 18.19 -11.68
CA ARG A 173 14.26 19.07 -11.51
C ARG A 173 14.22 19.73 -10.14
N LEU A 174 15.37 19.75 -9.46
CA LEU A 174 15.53 20.38 -8.16
C LEU A 174 16.32 21.70 -8.25
N ALA A 175 16.27 22.50 -7.19
CA ALA A 175 16.92 23.81 -7.10
C ALA A 175 18.45 23.71 -7.18
N SER A 176 19.04 22.62 -6.69
CA SER A 176 20.48 22.34 -6.84
C SER A 176 20.92 22.05 -8.29
N GLY A 177 19.99 21.92 -9.23
CA GLY A 177 20.24 21.46 -10.59
C GLY A 177 20.21 19.94 -10.76
N ARG A 178 20.04 19.18 -9.66
CA ARG A 178 19.83 17.72 -9.74
C ARG A 178 18.55 17.39 -10.49
N VAL A 179 18.58 16.27 -11.20
CA VAL A 179 17.47 15.75 -12.01
C VAL A 179 17.29 14.28 -11.74
N ILE A 180 16.05 13.85 -11.53
CA ILE A 180 15.67 12.43 -11.49
C ILE A 180 14.57 12.18 -12.50
N GLU A 181 14.68 11.07 -13.24
CA GLU A 181 13.70 10.64 -14.22
C GLU A 181 13.15 9.27 -13.81
N SER A 182 11.82 9.17 -13.78
CA SER A 182 11.12 7.96 -13.36
C SER A 182 9.79 7.82 -14.07
N THR A 183 9.22 6.62 -14.03
CA THR A 183 7.80 6.41 -14.34
C THR A 183 6.90 7.25 -13.41
N PRO A 184 5.69 7.67 -13.85
CA PRO A 184 4.75 8.45 -13.04
C PRO A 184 4.40 7.80 -11.68
N GLU A 185 4.42 6.48 -11.62
CA GLU A 185 4.00 5.63 -10.50
C GLU A 185 5.14 5.46 -9.49
N HIS A 186 6.39 5.76 -9.88
CA HIS A 186 7.56 5.64 -9.03
C HIS A 186 7.40 6.48 -7.77
N THR A 187 7.52 5.84 -6.62
CA THR A 187 7.40 6.54 -5.33
C THR A 187 8.65 7.36 -5.05
N HIS A 188 8.46 8.64 -4.77
CA HIS A 188 9.48 9.53 -4.24
C HIS A 188 9.11 9.99 -2.82
N PHE A 189 10.10 10.50 -2.10
CA PHE A 189 9.87 11.18 -0.83
C PHE A 189 9.83 12.68 -1.08
N ALA A 190 8.64 13.22 -1.23
CA ALA A 190 8.43 14.61 -1.57
C ALA A 190 7.27 15.19 -0.77
N GLY A 191 7.39 16.44 -0.31
CA GLY A 191 6.28 17.10 0.35
C GLY A 191 6.54 18.58 0.62
N PHE A 192 5.47 19.35 0.87
CA PHE A 192 5.62 20.74 1.28
C PHE A 192 6.06 20.82 2.74
N VAL A 193 7.07 21.64 3.04
CA VAL A 193 7.69 21.73 4.38
C VAL A 193 7.87 23.18 4.80
N ALA A 194 7.32 23.52 5.98
CA ALA A 194 7.47 24.83 6.62
C ALA A 194 8.93 25.29 6.69
N GLY A 195 9.18 26.52 6.23
CA GLY A 195 10.52 27.13 6.19
C GLY A 195 11.43 26.66 5.05
N HIS A 196 11.03 25.65 4.26
CA HIS A 196 11.82 25.14 3.14
C HIS A 196 11.12 25.31 1.80
N SER A 197 9.81 25.02 1.76
CA SER A 197 9.00 25.26 0.57
C SER A 197 8.82 26.76 0.35
N PRO A 198 9.11 27.28 -0.85
CA PRO A 198 8.92 28.70 -1.17
C PRO A 198 7.45 29.08 -1.11
N GLN A 199 7.15 30.37 -0.93
CA GLN A 199 5.77 30.85 -1.00
C GLN A 199 5.23 30.67 -2.42
N ARG A 200 4.10 29.99 -2.52
CA ARG A 200 3.39 29.62 -3.74
C ARG A 200 1.89 29.57 -3.45
N HIS A 201 1.11 29.60 -4.52
CA HIS A 201 -0.34 29.52 -4.47
C HIS A 201 -0.78 28.18 -5.06
N PHE A 202 -1.59 27.43 -4.33
CA PHE A 202 -2.04 26.11 -4.71
C PHE A 202 -3.48 26.14 -5.19
N VAL A 203 -3.76 25.36 -6.23
CA VAL A 203 -5.11 24.89 -6.55
C VAL A 203 -5.24 23.49 -5.99
N TYR A 204 -6.31 23.22 -5.25
CA TYR A 204 -6.54 21.93 -4.63
C TYR A 204 -7.93 21.40 -4.91
N LEU A 205 -8.03 20.08 -4.97
CA LEU A 205 -9.27 19.32 -4.85
C LEU A 205 -9.38 18.79 -3.43
N MET A 206 -10.53 18.95 -2.79
CA MET A 206 -10.76 18.53 -1.42
C MET A 206 -11.98 17.64 -1.36
N HIS A 207 -11.90 16.55 -0.59
CA HIS A 207 -13.00 15.61 -0.41
C HIS A 207 -13.50 15.64 1.03
N LYS A 208 -14.82 15.54 1.19
CA LYS A 208 -15.47 15.26 2.47
C LYS A 208 -16.47 14.13 2.31
N ARG A 209 -16.24 13.04 3.06
CA ARG A 209 -17.08 11.84 3.08
C ARG A 209 -18.52 12.23 3.46
N GLY A 210 -19.47 11.74 2.67
CA GLY A 210 -20.89 12.04 2.84
C GLY A 210 -21.34 13.41 2.32
N ILE A 211 -20.43 14.22 1.76
CA ILE A 211 -20.77 15.49 1.09
C ILE A 211 -20.34 15.48 -0.37
N GLY A 212 -19.07 15.18 -0.67
CA GLY A 212 -18.54 15.18 -2.03
C GLY A 212 -17.21 15.92 -2.17
N TYR A 213 -16.95 16.44 -3.37
CA TYR A 213 -15.70 17.11 -3.72
C TYR A 213 -15.91 18.59 -3.99
N ARG A 214 -14.91 19.40 -3.63
CA ARG A 214 -14.85 20.83 -3.97
C ARG A 214 -13.46 21.20 -4.46
N ILE A 215 -13.39 22.24 -5.26
CA ILE A 215 -12.13 22.88 -5.63
C ILE A 215 -11.91 24.14 -4.79
N GLY A 216 -10.64 24.53 -4.63
CA GLY A 216 -10.28 25.69 -3.85
C GLY A 216 -8.85 26.14 -4.12
N THR A 217 -8.53 27.35 -3.68
CA THR A 217 -7.16 27.87 -3.64
C THR A 217 -6.67 28.18 -2.24
N THR A 218 -5.36 28.12 -2.05
CA THR A 218 -4.67 28.51 -0.81
C THR A 218 -3.22 28.86 -1.11
N GLN A 219 -2.45 29.24 -0.10
CA GLN A 219 -1.03 29.53 -0.21
C GLN A 219 -0.22 28.66 0.75
N VAL A 220 1.10 28.63 0.59
CA VAL A 220 1.95 27.74 1.39
C VAL A 220 1.87 28.09 2.87
N TYR A 221 2.11 29.34 3.30
CA TYR A 221 1.84 29.76 4.69
C TYR A 221 1.14 31.12 4.72
N THR A 222 0.41 31.39 5.80
CA THR A 222 -0.07 32.74 6.10
C THR A 222 1.00 33.51 6.86
N GLN A 223 1.38 34.70 6.36
CA GLN A 223 2.35 35.57 7.04
C GLN A 223 1.84 35.99 8.44
N GLY A 224 2.75 36.16 9.40
CA GLY A 224 2.43 36.68 10.74
C GLY A 224 1.98 35.65 11.80
N GLN A 225 1.93 34.35 11.49
CA GLN A 225 1.65 33.33 12.51
C GLN A 225 2.90 32.84 13.25
N ARG A 226 2.82 32.79 14.59
CA ARG A 226 3.89 32.29 15.49
C ARG A 226 4.30 30.84 15.22
N ARG A 227 3.42 30.04 14.59
CA ARG A 227 3.70 28.68 14.08
C ARG A 227 3.05 28.53 12.70
N PRO A 228 3.76 28.84 11.60
CA PRO A 228 3.18 28.77 10.26
C PRO A 228 2.76 27.33 9.92
N MET A 229 1.47 27.15 9.64
CA MET A 229 0.92 25.90 9.12
C MET A 229 0.79 25.99 7.60
N LEU A 230 0.92 24.86 6.92
CA LEU A 230 0.64 24.79 5.49
C LEU A 230 -0.82 25.16 5.22
N GLY A 231 -1.07 26.09 4.29
CA GLY A 231 -2.42 26.63 4.06
C GLY A 231 -3.43 25.54 3.73
N PHE A 232 -3.07 24.55 2.90
CA PHE A 232 -3.98 23.44 2.58
C PHE A 232 -4.33 22.58 3.82
N MET A 233 -3.41 22.41 4.77
CA MET A 233 -3.70 21.69 6.02
C MET A 233 -4.68 22.48 6.88
N GLN A 234 -4.49 23.81 6.96
CA GLN A 234 -5.41 24.69 7.67
C GLN A 234 -6.80 24.71 7.02
N ARG A 235 -6.87 24.73 5.68
CA ARG A 235 -8.13 24.65 4.94
C ARG A 235 -8.84 23.32 5.17
N CYS A 236 -8.14 22.19 5.16
CA CYS A 236 -8.73 20.90 5.51
C CYS A 236 -9.34 20.88 6.92
N LEU A 237 -8.67 21.48 7.90
CA LEU A 237 -9.18 21.58 9.27
C LEU A 237 -10.44 22.46 9.34
N GLN A 238 -10.47 23.59 8.64
CA GLN A 238 -11.63 24.49 8.61
C GLN A 238 -12.86 23.84 7.94
N GLU A 239 -12.62 23.03 6.91
CA GLU A 239 -13.67 22.41 6.09
C GLU A 239 -14.03 20.99 6.57
N HIS A 240 -13.35 20.49 7.62
CA HIS A 240 -13.49 19.14 8.17
C HIS A 240 -13.26 18.03 7.12
N ALA A 241 -12.38 18.29 6.16
CA ALA A 241 -12.12 17.44 5.00
C ALA A 241 -11.42 16.12 5.36
N ASP A 242 -11.65 15.11 4.53
CA ASP A 242 -11.08 13.76 4.67
C ASP A 242 -9.79 13.59 3.87
N ALA A 243 -9.69 14.26 2.72
CA ALA A 243 -8.54 14.16 1.84
C ALA A 243 -8.40 15.42 0.97
N LEU A 244 -7.17 15.68 0.53
CA LEU A 244 -6.86 16.80 -0.36
C LEU A 244 -5.75 16.44 -1.34
N TRP A 245 -5.95 16.83 -2.60
CA TRP A 245 -5.00 16.75 -3.70
C TRP A 245 -4.59 18.15 -4.13
N ILE A 246 -3.30 18.36 -4.35
CA ILE A 246 -2.74 19.58 -4.94
C ILE A 246 -2.72 19.39 -6.45
N LEU A 247 -3.60 20.11 -7.15
CA LEU A 247 -3.74 20.06 -8.60
C LEU A 247 -2.62 20.86 -9.28
N GLY A 248 -2.38 22.07 -8.76
CA GLY A 248 -1.44 23.04 -9.32
C GLY A 248 -0.67 23.81 -8.24
N SER A 249 0.49 24.35 -8.62
CA SER A 249 1.31 25.21 -7.76
C SER A 249 1.91 26.37 -8.56
N HIS A 250 1.50 27.59 -8.23
CA HIS A 250 1.73 28.79 -9.02
C HIS A 250 2.56 29.84 -8.28
N GLY A 251 3.21 30.70 -9.05
CA GLY A 251 3.97 31.85 -8.53
C GLY A 251 3.08 32.99 -8.01
N SER A 252 1.83 33.11 -8.46
CA SER A 252 0.91 34.18 -8.09
C SER A 252 -0.48 33.67 -7.74
N GLU A 253 -1.21 34.44 -6.92
CA GLU A 253 -2.61 34.12 -6.60
C GLU A 253 -3.47 34.12 -7.85
N ASN A 254 -3.33 35.13 -8.72
CA ASN A 254 -4.13 35.25 -9.94
C ASN A 254 -4.03 34.02 -10.86
N ALA A 255 -2.82 33.46 -11.01
CA ALA A 255 -2.64 32.24 -11.81
C ALA A 255 -3.36 31.03 -11.18
N ALA A 256 -3.29 30.88 -9.86
CA ALA A 256 -4.02 29.82 -9.16
C ALA A 256 -5.55 30.03 -9.24
N ARG A 257 -6.04 31.27 -9.12
CA ARG A 257 -7.47 31.60 -9.26
C ARG A 257 -7.99 31.34 -10.67
N ALA A 258 -7.22 31.70 -11.69
CA ALA A 258 -7.60 31.43 -13.07
C ALA A 258 -7.74 29.91 -13.31
N GLU A 259 -6.79 29.10 -12.84
CA GLU A 259 -6.90 27.63 -12.95
C GLU A 259 -8.08 27.08 -12.11
N GLU A 260 -8.31 27.59 -10.89
CA GLU A 260 -9.48 27.23 -10.06
C GLU A 260 -10.80 27.46 -10.80
N GLU A 261 -10.97 28.62 -11.44
CA GLU A 261 -12.18 28.94 -12.20
C GLU A 261 -12.37 28.02 -13.40
N ILE A 262 -11.32 27.83 -14.21
CA ILE A 262 -11.37 26.95 -15.38
C ILE A 262 -11.77 25.54 -14.95
N LEU A 263 -11.08 24.97 -13.96
CA LEU A 263 -11.36 23.62 -13.49
C LEU A 263 -12.75 23.50 -12.84
N SER A 264 -13.20 24.51 -12.10
CA SER A 264 -14.53 24.52 -11.51
C SER A 264 -15.62 24.43 -12.59
N LEU A 265 -15.50 25.23 -13.65
CA LEU A 265 -16.48 25.29 -14.74
C LEU A 265 -16.38 24.08 -15.67
N THR A 266 -15.17 23.62 -16.02
CA THR A 266 -14.98 22.47 -16.93
C THR A 266 -15.52 21.17 -16.34
N TYR A 267 -15.31 20.93 -15.04
CA TYR A 267 -15.68 19.65 -14.41
C TYR A 267 -16.96 19.73 -13.59
N GLY A 268 -17.52 20.92 -13.36
CA GLY A 268 -18.70 21.11 -12.51
C GLY A 268 -18.41 20.92 -11.02
N LEU A 269 -17.22 21.32 -10.57
CA LEU A 269 -16.79 21.19 -9.18
C LEU A 269 -17.07 22.48 -8.40
N PRO A 270 -17.84 22.43 -7.29
CA PRO A 270 -18.18 23.63 -6.54
C PRO A 270 -16.97 24.21 -5.81
N LYS A 271 -16.94 25.53 -5.69
CA LYS A 271 -15.98 26.26 -4.82
C LYS A 271 -16.55 26.56 -3.44
N LEU A 272 -17.79 26.15 -3.18
CA LEU A 272 -18.51 26.40 -1.93
C LEU A 272 -17.89 25.65 -0.74
N PRO A 273 -18.02 26.18 0.49
CA PRO A 273 -17.53 25.50 1.67
C PRO A 273 -18.34 24.26 2.02
N PHE A 274 -17.67 23.29 2.64
CA PHE A 274 -18.32 22.11 3.22
C PHE A 274 -18.92 22.40 4.58
N VAL A 275 -18.35 23.37 5.29
CA VAL A 275 -18.78 23.79 6.63
C VAL A 275 -19.24 25.23 6.53
N PRO A 276 -20.47 25.56 6.99
CA PRO A 276 -20.96 26.93 6.96
C PRO A 276 -19.99 27.89 7.65
N ARG A 277 -19.73 29.03 7.03
CA ARG A 277 -18.87 30.06 7.61
C ARG A 277 -19.57 30.66 8.81
N LYS A 278 -18.85 30.84 9.92
CA LYS A 278 -19.35 31.60 11.08
C LYS A 278 -19.42 33.08 10.70
N GLY A 279 -20.54 33.73 10.94
CA GLY A 279 -20.73 35.15 10.64
C GLY A 279 -22.14 35.63 11.00
N LYS A 280 -22.34 36.95 11.05
CA LYS A 280 -23.64 37.60 11.30
C LYS A 280 -24.48 37.81 10.03
N GLY A 281 -24.04 37.28 8.89
CA GLY A 281 -24.75 37.40 7.62
C GLY A 281 -26.05 36.61 7.66
N VAL A 282 -27.18 37.32 7.72
CA VAL A 282 -28.51 36.75 7.56
C VAL A 282 -28.78 36.73 6.05
N ASN A 283 -28.97 35.56 5.44
CA ASN A 283 -29.20 35.34 3.98
C ASN A 283 -27.98 35.13 3.06
N GLY A 284 -26.81 34.70 3.57
CA GLY A 284 -25.70 34.29 2.70
C GLY A 284 -25.64 32.77 2.49
N LEU A 285 -25.57 32.30 1.23
CA LEU A 285 -25.47 30.87 0.88
C LEU A 285 -24.35 30.14 1.66
N VAL A 286 -23.20 30.79 1.86
CA VAL A 286 -22.05 30.22 2.57
C VAL A 286 -22.24 30.10 4.08
N HIS A 287 -23.32 30.67 4.64
CA HIS A 287 -23.69 30.60 6.05
C HIS A 287 -24.79 29.56 6.31
N ASP A 288 -25.43 29.02 5.28
CA ASP A 288 -26.57 28.11 5.40
C ASP A 288 -26.20 26.65 5.09
N ALA A 289 -26.29 25.77 6.09
CA ALA A 289 -25.96 24.35 5.93
C ALA A 289 -26.91 23.59 5.00
N GLY A 290 -28.19 23.96 4.98
CA GLY A 290 -29.23 23.30 4.19
C GLY A 290 -29.02 23.54 2.70
N PHE A 291 -28.84 24.80 2.31
CA PHE A 291 -28.58 25.15 0.91
C PHE A 291 -27.24 24.63 0.41
N LEU A 292 -26.19 24.65 1.24
CA LEU A 292 -24.92 24.03 0.88
C LEU A 292 -25.11 22.54 0.55
N LYS A 293 -25.82 21.80 1.42
CA LYS A 293 -26.12 20.38 1.19
C LYS A 293 -26.92 20.18 -0.11
N GLN A 294 -27.90 21.03 -0.39
CA GLN A 294 -28.69 20.98 -1.62
C GLN A 294 -27.82 21.13 -2.87
N VAL A 295 -26.89 22.10 -2.88
CA VAL A 295 -25.99 22.31 -4.03
C VAL A 295 -25.08 21.10 -4.25
N PHE A 296 -24.45 20.57 -3.19
CA PHE A 296 -23.59 19.39 -3.32
C PHE A 296 -24.38 18.14 -3.78
N ALA A 297 -25.61 17.98 -3.30
CA ALA A 297 -26.47 16.85 -3.70
C ALA A 297 -26.95 16.95 -5.16
N ALA A 298 -26.98 18.14 -5.75
CA ALA A 298 -27.37 18.36 -7.14
C ALA A 298 -26.25 18.05 -8.15
N LEU A 299 -25.02 17.80 -7.69
CA LEU A 299 -23.84 17.62 -8.54
C LEU A 299 -23.20 16.25 -8.33
N ASP A 300 -22.86 15.54 -9.41
CA ASP A 300 -21.99 14.36 -9.33
C ASP A 300 -20.52 14.76 -9.19
N THR A 301 -20.19 15.30 -8.01
CA THR A 301 -18.83 15.74 -7.70
C THR A 301 -17.84 14.58 -7.64
N GLY A 302 -18.31 13.34 -7.46
CA GLY A 302 -17.47 12.15 -7.41
C GLY A 302 -16.93 11.76 -8.79
N ALA A 303 -17.81 11.66 -9.80
CA ALA A 303 -17.39 11.41 -11.17
C ALA A 303 -16.54 12.57 -11.72
N ALA A 304 -16.91 13.82 -11.41
CA ALA A 304 -16.15 15.00 -11.77
C ALA A 304 -14.70 14.96 -11.22
N ALA A 305 -14.56 14.64 -9.93
CA ALA A 305 -13.26 14.50 -9.28
C ALA A 305 -12.41 13.37 -9.89
N ALA A 306 -13.02 12.22 -10.17
CA ALA A 306 -12.31 11.08 -10.77
C ALA A 306 -11.74 11.43 -12.15
N ARG A 307 -12.53 12.08 -13.02
CA ARG A 307 -12.06 12.57 -14.33
C ARG A 307 -10.93 13.59 -14.18
N LEU A 308 -11.11 14.59 -13.32
CA LEU A 308 -10.11 15.63 -13.11
C LEU A 308 -8.77 15.06 -12.62
N LEU A 309 -8.80 14.18 -11.62
CA LEU A 309 -7.57 13.59 -11.10
C LEU A 309 -6.90 12.70 -12.15
N HIS A 310 -7.68 11.90 -12.88
CA HIS A 310 -7.18 11.07 -13.98
C HIS A 310 -6.47 11.89 -15.06
N GLU A 311 -7.10 12.96 -15.56
CA GLU A 311 -6.50 13.86 -16.56
C GLU A 311 -5.27 14.60 -16.03
N ARG A 312 -5.15 14.76 -14.70
CA ARG A 312 -3.97 15.34 -14.04
C ARG A 312 -2.91 14.30 -13.64
N GLY A 313 -3.10 13.03 -13.99
CA GLY A 313 -2.20 11.93 -13.63
C GLY A 313 -2.13 11.70 -12.12
N LEU A 314 -3.20 12.00 -11.38
CA LEU A 314 -3.28 11.86 -9.93
C LEU A 314 -4.17 10.67 -9.55
N ASP A 315 -3.73 9.89 -8.55
CA ASP A 315 -4.52 8.79 -8.01
C ASP A 315 -5.48 9.28 -6.92
N LEU A 316 -6.75 8.92 -7.09
CA LEU A 316 -7.85 9.17 -6.16
C LEU A 316 -7.66 8.48 -4.79
N GLN A 317 -6.78 7.49 -4.67
CA GLN A 317 -6.46 6.82 -3.41
C GLN A 317 -5.21 7.39 -2.72
N GLN A 318 -4.45 8.24 -3.41
CA GLN A 318 -3.17 8.80 -2.94
C GLN A 318 -3.22 10.34 -2.83
N PRO A 319 -4.04 10.89 -1.92
CA PRO A 319 -4.05 12.33 -1.69
C PRO A 319 -2.72 12.83 -1.13
N HIS A 320 -2.35 14.06 -1.50
CA HIS A 320 -1.21 14.77 -0.91
C HIS A 320 -1.37 14.99 0.59
N HIS A 321 -2.61 15.11 1.07
CA HIS A 321 -2.88 15.31 2.48
C HIS A 321 -4.14 14.58 2.97
N GLN A 322 -3.98 13.83 4.06
CA GLN A 322 -5.06 13.28 4.86
C GLN A 322 -4.98 13.85 6.27
N PRO A 323 -5.94 14.69 6.68
CA PRO A 323 -6.01 15.21 8.03
C PRO A 323 -6.14 14.07 9.05
N ARG A 324 -5.58 14.28 10.23
CA ARG A 324 -5.84 13.38 11.36
C ARG A 324 -7.22 13.71 11.92
N SER A 325 -8.10 12.73 12.05
CA SER A 325 -9.30 12.88 12.87
C SER A 325 -8.96 12.57 14.33
N ARG A 326 -9.65 13.26 15.24
CA ARG A 326 -9.67 12.88 16.65
C ARG A 326 -10.75 11.86 16.93
N ASP A 327 -11.87 11.93 16.21
CA ASP A 327 -13.05 11.08 16.42
C ASP A 327 -12.98 9.79 15.61
N ALA A 328 -13.72 8.76 16.06
CA ALA A 328 -13.72 7.38 15.55
C ALA A 328 -13.90 7.23 14.02
N ASN A 329 -14.43 8.25 13.34
CA ASN A 329 -14.80 8.21 11.92
C ASN A 329 -13.60 8.14 10.95
N ARG A 330 -12.38 8.51 11.37
CA ARG A 330 -11.18 8.41 10.51
C ARG A 330 -9.95 8.07 11.34
N ARG A 331 -9.26 7.00 10.98
CA ARG A 331 -8.03 6.59 11.68
C ARG A 331 -6.90 6.44 10.68
N ASN A 332 -5.81 7.15 10.91
CA ASN A 332 -4.62 7.05 10.07
C ASN A 332 -3.67 6.04 10.71
N ILE A 333 -3.44 4.93 10.01
CA ILE A 333 -2.39 3.97 10.33
C ILE A 333 -1.13 4.50 9.66
N VAL A 334 -0.26 5.11 10.44
CA VAL A 334 0.95 5.77 9.94
C VAL A 334 2.11 4.79 9.99
N VAL A 335 2.69 4.49 8.83
CA VAL A 335 3.97 3.77 8.74
C VAL A 335 5.07 4.79 8.43
N THR A 336 6.12 4.80 9.26
CA THR A 336 7.29 5.64 9.07
C THR A 336 8.51 4.77 8.77
N LEU A 337 9.02 4.85 7.55
CA LEU A 337 10.25 4.22 7.11
C LEU A 337 11.46 4.84 7.82
N CYS A 338 12.39 3.99 8.30
CA CYS A 338 13.60 4.41 9.00
C CYS A 338 13.33 5.43 10.13
N ALA A 339 12.26 5.19 10.89
CA ALA A 339 11.76 6.09 11.92
C ALA A 339 12.70 6.21 13.13
N ASP A 340 13.42 5.13 13.42
CA ASP A 340 14.30 4.98 14.57
C ASP A 340 15.50 4.09 14.18
N GLN A 341 16.52 4.01 15.03
CA GLN A 341 17.71 3.19 14.82
C GLN A 341 18.05 2.42 16.09
N ARG A 342 18.37 1.12 15.94
CA ARG A 342 18.88 0.28 17.04
C ARG A 342 20.21 -0.31 16.63
N GLY A 343 21.29 0.28 17.13
CA GLY A 343 22.64 -0.02 16.67
C GLY A 343 22.81 0.37 15.20
N SER A 344 23.15 -0.61 14.35
CA SER A 344 23.28 -0.40 12.90
C SER A 344 21.98 -0.58 12.11
N SER A 345 20.95 -1.18 12.71
CA SER A 345 19.71 -1.51 11.99
C SER A 345 18.71 -0.35 11.98
N PRO A 346 18.10 -0.05 10.82
CA PRO A 346 16.98 0.87 10.77
C PRO A 346 15.74 0.18 11.36
N MET A 347 14.86 0.99 11.95
CA MET A 347 13.59 0.53 12.52
C MET A 347 12.44 1.31 11.89
N HIS A 348 11.45 0.59 11.38
CA HIS A 348 10.24 1.14 10.79
C HIS A 348 9.14 1.20 11.85
N ARG A 349 8.48 2.34 12.00
CA ARG A 349 7.45 2.55 13.01
C ARG A 349 6.06 2.40 12.40
N VAL A 350 5.18 1.66 13.07
CA VAL A 350 3.74 1.61 12.80
C VAL A 350 3.04 2.27 13.98
N ALA A 351 2.21 3.27 13.72
CA ALA A 351 1.51 4.02 14.75
C ALA A 351 0.06 4.30 14.35
N VAL A 352 -0.86 4.13 15.30
CA VAL A 352 -2.26 4.54 15.18
C VAL A 352 -2.72 5.13 16.50
N MET A 353 -3.62 6.11 16.43
CA MET A 353 -4.22 6.76 17.59
C MET A 353 -5.73 6.93 17.36
N GLY A 354 -6.48 6.98 18.44
CA GLY A 354 -7.92 7.25 18.44
C GLY A 354 -8.39 7.71 19.82
N ASN A 355 -9.70 7.91 19.98
CA ASN A 355 -10.32 8.34 21.24
C ASN A 355 -11.61 7.59 21.59
N ASP A 356 -11.90 6.50 20.88
CA ASP A 356 -13.15 5.77 20.98
C ASP A 356 -12.97 4.37 21.60
N ALA A 357 -13.98 3.89 22.32
CA ALA A 357 -13.90 2.63 23.05
C ALA A 357 -13.85 1.40 22.13
N GLU A 358 -14.58 1.43 21.00
CA GLU A 358 -14.68 0.32 20.04
C GLU A 358 -13.30 -0.01 19.43
N GLY A 359 -12.59 1.00 18.93
CA GLY A 359 -11.26 0.84 18.34
C GLY A 359 -10.25 0.35 19.36
N ARG A 360 -10.36 0.78 20.62
CA ARG A 360 -9.54 0.25 21.71
C ARG A 360 -9.80 -1.23 21.95
N GLN A 361 -11.07 -1.64 22.05
CA GLN A 361 -11.46 -3.04 22.26
C GLN A 361 -10.99 -3.93 21.11
N HIS A 362 -11.16 -3.50 19.85
CA HIS A 362 -10.66 -4.23 18.69
C HIS A 362 -9.15 -4.45 18.74
N LEU A 363 -8.37 -3.44 19.17
CA LEU A 363 -6.92 -3.54 19.27
C LEU A 363 -6.47 -4.46 20.42
N GLU A 364 -7.14 -4.38 21.57
CA GLU A 364 -6.86 -5.25 22.72
C GLU A 364 -7.22 -6.71 22.40
N ALA A 365 -8.33 -6.96 21.70
CA ALA A 365 -8.74 -8.29 21.22
C ALA A 365 -7.73 -8.90 20.23
N LEU A 366 -7.07 -8.07 19.42
CA LEU A 366 -5.96 -8.49 18.54
C LEU A 366 -4.61 -8.66 19.28
N GLY A 367 -4.59 -8.49 20.60
CA GLY A 367 -3.40 -8.63 21.43
C GLY A 367 -2.42 -7.45 21.35
N HIS A 368 -2.87 -6.30 20.84
CA HIS A 368 -2.01 -5.11 20.79
C HIS A 368 -1.97 -4.40 22.15
N ARG A 369 -0.77 -3.97 22.57
CA ARG A 369 -0.59 -3.17 23.77
C ARG A 369 -1.04 -1.72 23.53
N VAL A 370 -2.26 -1.40 23.94
CA VAL A 370 -2.84 -0.06 23.87
C VAL A 370 -2.36 0.79 25.06
N ARG A 371 -1.99 2.05 24.80
CA ARG A 371 -1.56 3.01 25.83
C ARG A 371 -2.38 4.28 25.74
N ALA A 372 -2.52 5.02 26.84
CA ALA A 372 -3.09 6.37 26.79
C ALA A 372 -2.23 7.29 25.89
N ALA A 373 -2.87 8.03 24.98
CA ALA A 373 -2.20 8.99 24.12
C ALA A 373 -1.96 10.32 24.85
N LYS A 374 -2.88 10.71 25.74
CA LYS A 374 -2.77 11.88 26.62
C LYS A 374 -3.16 11.47 28.05
N LYS A 375 -2.49 12.06 29.05
CA LYS A 375 -2.85 11.86 30.47
C LYS A 375 -4.29 12.37 30.71
N ASN A 376 -5.09 11.61 31.45
CA ASN A 376 -6.49 11.92 31.80
C ASN A 376 -7.41 12.13 30.58
N SER A 377 -7.36 11.21 29.61
CA SER A 377 -8.16 11.28 28.38
C SER A 377 -8.47 9.86 27.88
N ASP A 378 -9.62 9.68 27.23
CA ASP A 378 -10.00 8.43 26.54
C ASP A 378 -9.19 8.18 25.27
N SER A 379 -8.28 9.11 24.92
CA SER A 379 -7.38 8.94 23.80
C SER A 379 -6.39 7.81 24.02
N TRP A 380 -6.25 6.98 23.00
CA TRP A 380 -5.38 5.82 23.00
C TRP A 380 -4.44 5.84 21.81
N ARG A 381 -3.31 5.14 21.95
CA ARG A 381 -2.32 4.93 20.90
C ARG A 381 -1.77 3.51 20.94
N VAL A 382 -1.52 2.99 19.75
CA VAL A 382 -0.68 1.81 19.52
C VAL A 382 0.51 2.29 18.69
N GLU A 383 1.71 2.04 19.20
CA GLU A 383 2.95 2.39 18.53
C GLU A 383 3.93 1.24 18.72
N THR A 384 4.49 0.77 17.61
CA THR A 384 5.52 -0.26 17.63
C THR A 384 6.51 -0.04 16.50
N VAL A 385 7.69 -0.62 16.65
CA VAL A 385 8.71 -0.66 15.61
C VAL A 385 8.96 -2.09 15.12
N ARG A 386 9.38 -2.24 13.86
CA ARG A 386 9.82 -3.48 13.23
C ARG A 386 11.12 -3.23 12.50
N ARG A 387 12.02 -4.22 12.50
CA ARG A 387 13.27 -4.16 11.73
C ARG A 387 13.00 -4.39 10.25
N ASP A 388 12.17 -5.38 9.95
CA ASP A 388 11.76 -5.69 8.59
C ASP A 388 10.58 -4.80 8.19
N PHE A 389 10.69 -4.11 7.06
CA PHE A 389 9.63 -3.24 6.59
C PHE A 389 8.39 -4.08 6.23
N SER A 390 8.55 -5.28 5.63
CA SER A 390 7.47 -6.23 5.28
C SER A 390 6.58 -6.60 6.47
N GLU A 391 7.17 -6.83 7.64
CA GLU A 391 6.47 -6.99 8.90
C GLU A 391 5.71 -5.73 9.33
N ALA A 392 6.31 -4.54 9.16
CA ALA A 392 5.68 -3.27 9.51
C ALA A 392 4.39 -3.04 8.72
N MET A 393 4.41 -3.28 7.41
CA MET A 393 3.20 -3.08 6.59
C MET A 393 2.17 -4.18 6.76
N ARG A 394 2.57 -5.45 6.98
CA ARG A 394 1.60 -6.51 7.35
C ARG A 394 0.82 -6.14 8.60
N LEU A 395 1.53 -5.64 9.61
CA LEU A 395 0.90 -5.11 10.81
C LEU A 395 0.02 -3.89 10.49
N ALA A 396 0.50 -2.95 9.68
CA ALA A 396 -0.27 -1.78 9.31
C ALA A 396 -1.58 -2.14 8.60
N GLU A 397 -1.55 -3.13 7.71
CA GLU A 397 -2.73 -3.62 7.00
C GLU A 397 -3.71 -4.34 7.92
N GLN A 398 -3.21 -5.14 8.86
CA GLN A 398 -4.04 -5.75 9.92
C GLN A 398 -4.76 -4.67 10.74
N LEU A 399 -4.03 -3.64 11.18
CA LEU A 399 -4.61 -2.51 11.91
C LEU A 399 -5.61 -1.73 11.04
N ARG A 400 -5.29 -1.52 9.75
CA ARG A 400 -6.14 -0.82 8.80
C ARG A 400 -7.49 -1.51 8.65
N LYS A 401 -7.49 -2.83 8.46
CA LYS A 401 -8.70 -3.65 8.35
C LYS A 401 -9.51 -3.62 9.65
N ALA A 402 -8.87 -3.85 10.79
CA ALA A 402 -9.54 -3.91 12.10
C ALA A 402 -10.18 -2.58 12.51
N LEU A 403 -9.61 -1.47 12.05
CA LEU A 403 -10.04 -0.13 12.44
C LEU A 403 -10.81 0.62 11.35
N ALA A 404 -11.08 -0.02 10.20
CA ALA A 404 -11.59 0.62 8.99
C ALA A 404 -10.83 1.93 8.65
N GLY A 405 -9.51 1.90 8.84
CA GLY A 405 -8.66 3.09 8.75
C GLY A 405 -8.02 3.29 7.38
N GLN A 406 -7.19 4.32 7.28
CA GLN A 406 -6.43 4.70 6.10
C GLN A 406 -4.93 4.52 6.35
N LEU A 407 -4.21 4.05 5.35
CA LEU A 407 -2.76 3.88 5.43
C LEU A 407 -2.07 5.19 5.02
N VAL A 408 -1.11 5.65 5.84
CA VAL A 408 -0.31 6.84 5.56
C VAL A 408 1.16 6.47 5.64
N LEU A 409 1.86 6.57 4.51
CA LEU A 409 3.27 6.22 4.42
C LEU A 409 4.16 7.47 4.44
N LYS A 410 5.23 7.40 5.23
CA LYS A 410 6.22 8.47 5.38
C LYS A 410 7.61 7.89 5.56
N ALA A 411 8.65 8.68 5.30
CA ALA A 411 10.03 8.34 5.62
C ALA A 411 10.69 9.44 6.45
N ARG A 412 11.48 9.04 7.44
CA ARG A 412 12.32 9.96 8.22
C ARG A 412 13.73 10.00 7.63
N LEU A 413 13.91 10.79 6.58
CA LEU A 413 15.16 10.80 5.80
C LEU A 413 16.14 11.90 6.19
N SER A 414 15.66 12.92 6.90
CA SER A 414 16.45 14.04 7.42
C SER A 414 15.84 14.49 8.76
N ALA A 415 16.11 15.72 9.18
CA ALA A 415 15.37 16.38 10.26
C ALA A 415 13.84 16.40 10.00
N HIS A 416 13.44 16.32 8.72
CA HIS A 416 12.05 16.33 8.30
C HIS A 416 11.57 14.92 7.90
N THR A 417 10.31 14.64 8.20
CA THR A 417 9.63 13.42 7.75
C THR A 417 8.79 13.77 6.53
N LEU A 418 9.09 13.12 5.40
CA LEU A 418 8.40 13.35 4.13
C LEU A 418 7.41 12.22 3.83
N PRO A 419 6.27 12.50 3.20
CA PRO A 419 5.34 11.47 2.75
C PRO A 419 5.88 10.72 1.53
N PHE A 420 5.33 9.54 1.29
CA PHE A 420 5.50 8.82 0.03
C PHE A 420 4.56 9.46 -0.98
N ILE A 421 5.08 9.88 -2.12
CA ILE A 421 4.31 10.55 -3.18
C ILE A 421 4.78 9.95 -4.52
N GLN A 422 3.82 9.50 -5.34
CA GLN A 422 4.10 9.08 -6.72
C GLN A 422 4.72 10.24 -7.51
N ALA A 423 5.62 9.95 -8.45
CA ALA A 423 6.24 10.97 -9.29
C ALA A 423 5.20 11.88 -9.97
N ALA A 424 4.06 11.31 -10.40
CA ALA A 424 2.94 12.02 -11.01
C ALA A 424 2.28 13.05 -10.09
N ALA A 425 2.40 12.85 -8.78
CA ALA A 425 1.89 13.74 -7.75
C ALA A 425 2.95 14.72 -7.22
N VAL A 426 4.21 14.65 -7.65
CA VAL A 426 5.23 15.65 -7.30
C VAL A 426 4.89 17.00 -7.94
N ARG A 427 5.05 18.10 -7.20
CA ARG A 427 4.75 19.47 -7.66
C ARG A 427 5.89 20.43 -7.34
N PRO A 428 6.09 21.48 -8.16
CA PRO A 428 6.99 22.57 -7.82
C PRO A 428 6.73 23.14 -6.41
N GLY A 429 7.81 23.42 -5.68
CA GLY A 429 7.78 23.86 -4.30
C GLY A 429 7.78 22.73 -3.26
N MET A 430 7.57 21.48 -3.66
CA MET A 430 7.80 20.34 -2.77
C MET A 430 9.30 20.21 -2.46
N MET A 431 9.62 19.74 -1.27
CA MET A 431 10.97 19.43 -0.83
C MET A 431 11.24 17.94 -0.99
N MET A 432 12.39 17.61 -1.54
CA MET A 432 13.01 16.28 -1.52
C MET A 432 14.29 16.34 -0.67
N VAL A 433 14.96 15.20 -0.49
CA VAL A 433 16.21 15.11 0.30
C VAL A 433 17.35 14.62 -0.57
N ASP A 434 18.47 15.33 -0.53
CA ASP A 434 19.68 14.96 -1.25
C ASP A 434 20.52 13.89 -0.53
N GLU A 435 21.59 13.47 -1.17
CA GLU A 435 22.58 12.50 -0.65
C GLU A 435 23.41 13.01 0.55
N HIS A 436 23.10 14.17 1.10
CA HIS A 436 23.68 14.66 2.34
C HIS A 436 22.63 14.83 3.44
N GLY A 437 21.41 14.34 3.21
CA GLY A 437 20.29 14.51 4.12
C GLY A 437 19.77 15.95 4.14
N LYS A 438 20.15 16.79 3.16
CA LYS A 438 19.76 18.19 3.08
C LYS A 438 18.51 18.38 2.23
N PRO A 439 17.68 19.38 2.55
CA PRO A 439 16.50 19.70 1.77
C PRO A 439 16.87 20.26 0.39
N ASP A 440 16.16 19.83 -0.65
CA ASP A 440 16.32 20.35 -2.01
C ASP A 440 14.93 20.48 -2.66
N VAL A 441 14.62 21.65 -3.21
CA VAL A 441 13.26 22.03 -3.59
C VAL A 441 13.03 21.70 -5.06
N VAL A 442 11.90 21.06 -5.36
CA VAL A 442 11.42 20.81 -6.73
C VAL A 442 11.11 22.14 -7.41
N THR A 443 11.77 22.39 -8.53
CA THR A 443 11.57 23.60 -9.35
C THR A 443 10.68 23.34 -10.55
N ALA A 444 10.76 22.15 -11.15
CA ALA A 444 9.97 21.77 -12.31
C ALA A 444 9.69 20.25 -12.33
N VAL A 445 8.56 19.90 -12.96
CA VAL A 445 8.18 18.52 -13.29
C VAL A 445 7.72 18.53 -14.75
N GLU A 446 8.39 17.76 -15.60
CA GLU A 446 8.17 17.72 -17.05
C GLU A 446 7.76 16.29 -17.47
N GLN A 447 6.76 16.18 -18.35
CA GLN A 447 6.34 14.88 -18.90
C GLN A 447 7.08 14.58 -20.21
N LYS A 448 7.41 13.31 -20.41
CA LYS A 448 8.01 12.76 -21.64
C LYS A 448 7.29 11.47 -22.02
N PRO A 449 6.09 11.57 -22.61
CA PRO A 449 5.25 10.41 -22.90
C PRO A 449 5.87 9.52 -23.98
N GLY A 450 5.58 8.22 -23.91
CA GLY A 450 5.95 7.25 -24.96
C GLY A 450 7.45 7.10 -25.22
N THR A 451 8.29 7.46 -24.25
CA THR A 451 9.75 7.42 -24.35
C THR A 451 10.23 5.97 -24.45
N ARG A 452 10.98 5.64 -25.50
CA ARG A 452 11.56 4.30 -25.66
C ARG A 452 12.87 4.21 -24.88
N VAL A 453 12.83 3.58 -23.71
CA VAL A 453 13.97 3.49 -22.80
C VAL A 453 13.88 2.25 -21.93
N ALA A 454 15.01 1.77 -21.41
CA ALA A 454 14.98 0.78 -20.33
C ALA A 454 14.73 1.48 -18.99
N VAL A 455 13.88 0.89 -18.16
CA VAL A 455 13.61 1.31 -16.80
C VAL A 455 14.04 0.21 -15.84
N TYR A 456 14.49 0.63 -14.67
CA TYR A 456 15.11 -0.23 -13.66
C TYR A 456 14.54 0.07 -12.29
N ASP A 457 14.42 -0.99 -11.48
CA ASP A 457 14.11 -0.88 -10.06
C ASP A 457 15.07 -1.74 -9.24
N LEU A 458 15.29 -1.31 -8.00
CA LEU A 458 16.18 -1.97 -7.05
C LEU A 458 15.37 -2.33 -5.80
N ASN A 459 15.66 -3.49 -5.21
CA ASN A 459 15.25 -3.78 -3.84
C ASN A 459 16.44 -3.65 -2.90
N ILE A 460 16.34 -2.76 -1.91
CA ILE A 460 17.43 -2.50 -0.96
C ILE A 460 17.07 -3.09 0.39
N ALA A 461 17.97 -3.94 0.90
CA ALA A 461 17.78 -4.65 2.15
C ALA A 461 17.53 -3.69 3.32
N SER A 462 16.48 -3.95 4.10
CA SER A 462 16.08 -3.23 5.32
C SER A 462 15.63 -1.78 5.13
N THR A 463 16.32 -0.96 4.35
CA THR A 463 16.06 0.49 4.30
C THR A 463 15.02 0.90 3.26
N HIS A 464 14.82 0.11 2.20
CA HIS A 464 13.84 0.38 1.14
C HIS A 464 14.00 1.76 0.48
N ASN A 465 15.23 2.27 0.44
CA ASN A 465 15.58 3.51 -0.24
C ASN A 465 17.03 3.49 -0.69
N PHE A 466 17.40 4.32 -1.65
CA PHE A 466 18.78 4.50 -2.10
C PHE A 466 18.97 5.89 -2.69
N VAL A 467 20.23 6.25 -2.95
CA VAL A 467 20.60 7.51 -3.58
C VAL A 467 20.71 7.34 -5.10
N ALA A 468 19.88 8.07 -5.83
CA ALA A 468 19.84 8.13 -7.30
C ALA A 468 20.01 9.57 -7.77
N ASN A 469 20.98 9.83 -8.64
CA ASN A 469 21.37 11.17 -9.10
C ASN A 469 21.58 12.18 -7.95
N GLY A 470 22.09 11.69 -6.81
CA GLY A 470 22.29 12.49 -5.61
C GLY A 470 21.01 12.82 -4.82
N ILE A 471 19.90 12.14 -5.10
CA ILE A 471 18.60 12.32 -4.45
C ILE A 471 18.23 11.01 -3.75
N ILE A 472 17.77 11.07 -2.50
CA ILE A 472 17.23 9.89 -1.81
C ILE A 472 15.85 9.58 -2.39
N THR A 473 15.70 8.41 -3.00
CA THR A 473 14.43 7.94 -3.57
C THR A 473 14.03 6.60 -2.98
N HIS A 474 12.74 6.31 -3.04
CA HIS A 474 12.20 5.04 -2.56
C HIS A 474 12.54 3.96 -3.59
N ASN A 475 12.74 2.74 -3.11
CA ASN A 475 12.88 1.55 -3.97
C ASN A 475 11.47 1.09 -4.39
N SER A 476 11.24 0.03 -5.14
CA SER A 476 9.83 -0.37 -5.31
C SER A 476 9.28 -1.28 -4.19
N ILE A 477 8.01 -1.09 -3.81
CA ILE A 477 7.31 -1.75 -2.68
C ILE A 477 6.73 -3.11 -3.11
N TYR A 478 7.38 -3.86 -3.99
CA TYR A 478 6.76 -5.08 -4.52
C TYR A 478 6.84 -6.31 -3.60
N ALA A 479 7.62 -6.29 -2.51
CA ALA A 479 7.76 -7.47 -1.65
C ALA A 479 6.59 -7.63 -0.64
N PHE A 480 5.69 -6.65 -0.57
CA PHE A 480 4.85 -6.44 0.59
C PHE A 480 3.64 -7.35 0.75
N ARG A 481 3.33 -8.14 -0.29
CA ARG A 481 2.20 -9.08 -0.30
C ARG A 481 2.60 -10.55 -0.52
N GLY A 482 3.90 -10.89 -0.48
CA GLY A 482 4.39 -12.19 -0.99
C GLY A 482 4.39 -12.29 -2.53
N ALA A 483 4.03 -11.17 -3.14
CA ALA A 483 4.08 -10.77 -4.53
C ALA A 483 5.48 -10.95 -5.15
N ASN A 484 5.52 -11.40 -6.40
CA ASN A 484 6.75 -11.46 -7.18
C ASN A 484 6.61 -10.48 -8.37
N VAL A 485 7.50 -9.49 -8.41
CA VAL A 485 7.55 -8.44 -9.47
C VAL A 485 7.67 -9.05 -10.86
N GLY A 486 8.31 -10.22 -10.94
CA GLY A 486 8.41 -10.98 -12.18
C GLY A 486 7.09 -11.60 -12.62
N ASN A 487 6.01 -11.56 -11.85
CA ASN A 487 4.78 -12.28 -12.19
C ASN A 487 4.16 -11.80 -13.50
N MET A 488 4.10 -10.48 -13.74
CA MET A 488 3.54 -9.99 -15.01
C MET A 488 4.42 -10.43 -16.19
N ALA A 489 5.74 -10.34 -16.07
CA ALA A 489 6.66 -10.82 -17.10
C ALA A 489 6.67 -12.35 -17.26
N ASP A 490 6.57 -13.09 -16.15
CA ASP A 490 6.44 -14.55 -16.10
C ASP A 490 5.12 -14.98 -16.71
N PHE A 491 4.04 -14.22 -16.48
CA PHE A 491 2.72 -14.44 -17.08
C PHE A 491 2.76 -14.21 -18.58
N GLU A 492 3.29 -13.07 -19.04
CA GLU A 492 3.47 -12.79 -20.46
C GLU A 492 4.26 -13.90 -21.17
N ARG A 493 5.35 -14.37 -20.56
CA ARG A 493 6.19 -15.45 -21.09
C ARG A 493 5.51 -16.82 -21.04
N ASP A 494 5.05 -17.24 -19.88
CA ASP A 494 4.54 -18.60 -19.65
C ASP A 494 3.19 -18.81 -20.35
N PHE A 495 2.35 -17.78 -20.46
CA PHE A 495 1.06 -17.82 -21.17
C PHE A 495 1.12 -17.31 -22.60
N LYS A 496 2.30 -16.92 -23.10
CA LYS A 496 2.51 -16.41 -24.47
C LYS A 496 1.52 -15.30 -24.84
N VAL A 497 1.32 -14.35 -23.92
CA VAL A 497 0.33 -13.27 -24.06
C VAL A 497 0.64 -12.46 -25.31
N GLN A 498 -0.29 -12.45 -26.27
CA GLN A 498 -0.13 -11.69 -27.51
C GLN A 498 -0.61 -10.24 -27.40
N ASN A 499 -1.60 -10.01 -26.52
CA ASN A 499 -2.27 -8.72 -26.39
C ASN A 499 -2.14 -8.21 -24.95
N VAL A 500 -1.24 -7.25 -24.74
CA VAL A 500 -1.18 -6.48 -23.49
C VAL A 500 -2.05 -5.22 -23.68
N ILE A 501 -3.16 -5.17 -22.95
CA ILE A 501 -4.06 -4.02 -22.97
C ILE A 501 -3.69 -3.13 -21.79
N ARG A 502 -3.17 -1.93 -22.06
CA ARG A 502 -2.97 -0.92 -21.03
C ARG A 502 -4.29 -0.23 -20.73
N LEU A 503 -4.76 -0.36 -19.49
CA LEU A 503 -5.93 0.34 -19.01
C LEU A 503 -5.54 1.77 -18.62
N GLU A 504 -5.32 2.61 -19.62
CA GLU A 504 -4.92 4.02 -19.43
C GLU A 504 -6.09 4.88 -18.89
N GLN A 505 -7.33 4.37 -18.95
CA GLN A 505 -8.53 5.02 -18.42
C GLN A 505 -9.07 4.24 -17.21
N ASN A 506 -9.25 4.94 -16.09
CA ASN A 506 -9.81 4.33 -14.88
C ASN A 506 -11.33 4.16 -15.02
N TYR A 507 -11.77 3.00 -15.49
CA TYR A 507 -13.18 2.64 -15.55
C TYR A 507 -13.67 2.18 -14.17
N ARG A 508 -13.91 3.13 -13.26
CA ARG A 508 -14.57 2.81 -12.00
C ARG A 508 -16.06 2.56 -12.26
N SER A 509 -16.60 1.51 -11.65
CA SER A 509 -18.02 1.17 -11.77
C SER A 509 -18.90 2.35 -11.32
N PHE A 510 -19.84 2.75 -12.17
CA PHE A 510 -20.79 3.84 -11.88
C PHE A 510 -21.63 3.52 -10.65
N GLY A 511 -22.22 4.56 -10.03
CA GLY A 511 -23.01 4.44 -8.79
C GLY A 511 -24.08 3.34 -8.84
N ASN A 512 -24.65 3.09 -10.01
CA ASN A 512 -25.65 2.06 -10.28
C ASN A 512 -25.11 0.65 -9.99
N ILE A 513 -23.87 0.36 -10.43
CA ILE A 513 -23.21 -0.94 -10.22
C ILE A 513 -22.81 -1.07 -8.75
N LEU A 514 -22.28 0.01 -8.16
CA LEU A 514 -21.89 0.01 -6.74
C LEU A 514 -23.09 -0.22 -5.82
N ASN A 515 -24.22 0.45 -6.10
CA ASN A 515 -25.48 0.28 -5.39
C ASN A 515 -26.03 -1.14 -5.55
N THR A 516 -25.98 -1.70 -6.77
CA THR A 516 -26.42 -3.08 -7.03
C THR A 516 -25.55 -4.10 -6.30
N ALA A 517 -24.23 -3.94 -6.34
CA ALA A 517 -23.29 -4.79 -5.61
C ALA A 517 -23.50 -4.68 -4.09
N ASN A 518 -23.68 -3.46 -3.57
CA ASN A 518 -23.97 -3.24 -2.15
C ASN A 518 -25.33 -3.81 -1.74
N ALA A 519 -26.35 -3.75 -2.59
CA ALA A 519 -27.65 -4.37 -2.34
C ALA A 519 -27.55 -5.90 -2.31
N LEU A 520 -26.82 -6.50 -3.25
CA LEU A 520 -26.48 -7.92 -3.24
C LEU A 520 -25.74 -8.30 -1.95
N ILE A 521 -24.68 -7.58 -1.60
CA ILE A 521 -23.90 -7.81 -0.37
C ILE A 521 -24.78 -7.67 0.88
N SER A 522 -25.67 -6.68 0.91
CA SER A 522 -26.61 -6.46 2.03
C SER A 522 -27.60 -7.61 2.18
N ASN A 523 -28.07 -8.18 1.06
CA ASN A 523 -28.91 -9.39 1.06
C ASN A 523 -28.18 -10.64 1.56
N TYR A 524 -26.85 -10.66 1.51
CA TYR A 524 -26.03 -11.78 2.02
C TYR A 524 -25.44 -11.55 3.43
N LEU A 525 -25.50 -10.34 3.98
CA LEU A 525 -24.86 -10.00 5.26
C LEU A 525 -25.79 -9.91 6.47
N PHE A 526 -27.11 -9.99 6.30
CA PHE A 526 -28.05 -9.92 7.42
C PHE A 526 -29.11 -11.02 7.37
N ALA A 527 -28.67 -12.26 7.58
CA ALA A 527 -29.50 -13.34 8.13
C ALA A 527 -28.63 -14.18 9.07
N ASP A 528 -28.74 -13.93 10.37
CA ASP A 528 -28.28 -14.78 11.50
C ASP A 528 -26.85 -15.35 11.47
N GLY A 529 -25.86 -14.55 11.09
CA GLY A 529 -24.45 -14.80 11.47
C GLY A 529 -23.83 -16.10 10.94
N ARG A 530 -24.46 -16.77 9.96
CA ARG A 530 -23.89 -17.92 9.24
C ARG A 530 -24.00 -17.65 7.75
N VAL A 531 -22.87 -17.75 7.07
CA VAL A 531 -22.84 -17.72 5.59
C VAL A 531 -23.38 -19.07 5.09
N GLU A 532 -24.69 -19.21 4.99
CA GLU A 532 -25.30 -20.27 4.18
C GLU A 532 -25.63 -19.68 2.80
N SER A 533 -24.94 -20.18 1.77
CA SER A 533 -25.25 -19.82 0.39
C SER A 533 -26.64 -20.37 0.00
N ILE A 534 -27.32 -19.74 -0.96
CA ILE A 534 -28.57 -20.26 -1.54
C ILE A 534 -28.37 -21.69 -2.09
N ALA A 535 -27.15 -22.01 -2.55
CA ALA A 535 -26.76 -23.36 -2.91
C ALA A 535 -26.75 -24.33 -1.71
N ALA A 536 -26.25 -23.90 -0.54
CA ALA A 536 -26.28 -24.71 0.67
C ALA A 536 -27.71 -24.94 1.18
N ARG A 537 -28.59 -23.93 1.09
CA ARG A 537 -30.01 -24.05 1.47
C ARG A 537 -30.78 -25.02 0.56
N SER A 538 -30.57 -24.91 -0.75
CA SER A 538 -31.16 -25.82 -1.75
C SER A 538 -30.64 -27.26 -1.60
N ILE A 539 -29.34 -27.45 -1.33
CA ILE A 539 -28.77 -28.79 -1.11
C ILE A 539 -29.29 -29.41 0.18
N LYS A 540 -29.36 -28.63 1.28
CA LYS A 540 -29.88 -29.09 2.56
C LYS A 540 -31.36 -29.48 2.47
N GLU A 541 -32.19 -28.66 1.82
CA GLU A 541 -33.61 -28.98 1.60
C GLU A 541 -33.86 -30.20 0.71
N ARG A 542 -32.93 -30.51 -0.21
CA ARG A 542 -33.02 -31.70 -1.08
C ARG A 542 -32.51 -32.95 -0.37
N VAL A 543 -31.47 -32.83 0.45
CA VAL A 543 -30.99 -33.89 1.33
C VAL A 543 -32.04 -34.24 2.39
N ASP A 544 -32.68 -33.24 3.00
CA ASP A 544 -33.74 -33.43 3.99
C ASP A 544 -35.01 -34.07 3.38
N ARG A 545 -35.20 -33.96 2.06
CA ARG A 545 -36.26 -34.64 1.29
C ARG A 545 -35.85 -36.00 0.71
N GLY A 546 -34.62 -36.46 0.98
CA GLY A 546 -34.12 -37.74 0.48
C GLY A 546 -33.88 -37.80 -1.02
N GLU A 547 -33.70 -36.65 -1.68
CA GLU A 547 -33.44 -36.59 -3.11
C GLU A 547 -31.97 -36.93 -3.44
N ASP A 548 -31.75 -37.73 -4.48
CA ASP A 548 -30.41 -38.07 -4.96
C ASP A 548 -29.75 -36.88 -5.67
N ILE A 549 -28.83 -36.25 -4.94
CA ILE A 549 -28.05 -35.07 -5.35
C ILE A 549 -27.01 -35.37 -6.45
N THR A 550 -26.77 -36.64 -6.82
CA THR A 550 -25.81 -36.98 -7.89
C THR A 550 -26.29 -36.62 -9.29
N LYS A 551 -27.59 -36.32 -9.48
CA LYS A 551 -28.14 -35.86 -10.78
C LYS A 551 -28.05 -34.35 -11.02
N ALA A 552 -27.51 -33.58 -10.07
CA ALA A 552 -27.36 -32.12 -10.19
C ALA A 552 -25.91 -31.66 -10.43
N PHE A 553 -24.97 -32.60 -10.63
CA PHE A 553 -23.55 -32.33 -10.91
C PHE A 553 -23.12 -32.80 -12.28
#